data_AF-A0A3D9CQU9-F1
#
_entry.id   AF-A0A3D9CQU9-F1
#
_cell.length_a   1.000
_cell.length_b   1.000
_cell.length_c   1.000
_cell.angle_alpha   90.00
_cell.angle_beta   90.00
_cell.angle_gamma   90.00
#
_symmetry.space_group_name_H-M   'P 1'
#
loop_
_entity.id
_entity.type
_entity.pdbx_description
1 polymer ?
#
loop_
_entity_poly.entity_id
_entity_poly.type
_entity_poly.pdbx_seq_one_letter_code
_entity_poly.pdbx_strand_id
1 'polypeptide(L)'
;MKRFIFYRNFIIVISIIIIIFILIVTFQLIDNEPQRVYEIDFNGKQAEISAYASLIGSLLSFLSIAFVIYTIIYQKNESIVIEKTKVTDEKDDLKKRLQLVVNHIESFINSLEEMNKQITIYIEKEKKAPSQVHTLYFNVNKNFSRIISNDPQSIYNALKALSPNPNQDFEILFSELFKYLDFYNDLLIELKKNNKSYKKEKFKKLENLGEEILDLYNMKADLITNYKRAFPGIHHIKPWVEKVNKSIEKYYKYLEHCAKKNEQNDIDYLNETVFKEFIEGANFTIKATGPDEYGGMEIMQKLSQIRKHLYFIKSNVFVYLEDLEHYQNEYLKDESNGIVELKSINSKIANYLS
;
A
#
# COMPACT_ATOMS: atom_id res chain seq x y z
N MET A 1 -40.13 21.80 -15.55
CA MET A 1 -39.99 23.21 -15.10
C MET A 1 -40.89 24.20 -15.83
N LYS A 2 -40.79 24.40 -17.16
CA LYS A 2 -41.62 25.41 -17.89
C LYS A 2 -43.14 25.25 -17.68
N ARG A 3 -43.66 24.02 -17.69
CA ARG A 3 -45.09 23.75 -17.43
C ARG A 3 -45.52 24.08 -16.00
N PHE A 4 -44.67 23.88 -15.00
CA PHE A 4 -44.97 24.20 -13.60
C PHE A 4 -45.07 25.71 -13.36
N ILE A 5 -44.14 26.48 -13.93
CA ILE A 5 -44.18 27.96 -13.89
C ILE A 5 -45.45 28.47 -14.58
N PHE A 6 -45.85 27.84 -15.69
CA PHE A 6 -47.09 28.15 -16.39
C PHE A 6 -48.34 27.90 -15.53
N TYR A 7 -48.49 26.72 -14.91
CA TYR A 7 -49.63 26.42 -14.04
C TYR A 7 -49.69 27.32 -12.80
N ARG A 8 -48.54 27.63 -12.19
CA ARG A 8 -48.45 28.57 -11.06
C ARG A 8 -48.99 29.95 -11.45
N ASN A 9 -48.50 30.48 -12.57
CA ASN A 9 -48.90 31.81 -13.03
C ASN A 9 -50.38 31.82 -13.45
N PHE A 10 -50.89 30.74 -14.04
CA PHE A 10 -52.30 30.60 -14.42
C PHE A 10 -53.25 30.62 -13.21
N ILE A 11 -52.93 29.87 -12.15
CA ILE A 11 -53.74 29.82 -10.92
C ILE A 11 -53.72 31.18 -10.21
N ILE A 12 -52.57 31.86 -10.15
CA ILE A 12 -52.47 33.22 -9.57
C ILE A 12 -53.36 34.20 -10.36
N VAL A 13 -53.29 34.18 -11.69
CA VAL A 13 -54.08 35.06 -12.56
C VAL A 13 -55.57 34.79 -12.40
N ILE A 14 -56.02 33.53 -12.41
CA ILE A 14 -57.43 33.18 -12.19
C ILE A 14 -57.91 33.61 -10.82
N SER A 15 -57.09 33.44 -9.78
CA SER A 15 -57.45 33.85 -8.42
C SER A 15 -57.65 35.36 -8.34
N ILE A 16 -56.80 36.14 -8.99
CA ILE A 16 -56.93 37.60 -9.09
C ILE A 16 -58.20 37.98 -9.84
N ILE A 17 -58.51 37.32 -10.97
CA ILE A 17 -59.73 37.57 -11.74
C ILE A 17 -60.98 37.28 -10.90
N ILE A 18 -61.00 36.18 -10.15
CA ILE A 18 -62.11 35.81 -9.27
C ILE A 18 -62.31 36.87 -8.17
N ILE A 19 -61.23 37.34 -7.54
CA ILE A 19 -61.30 38.39 -6.50
C ILE A 19 -61.87 39.70 -7.09
N ILE A 20 -61.39 40.11 -8.27
CA ILE A 20 -61.91 41.31 -8.96
C ILE A 20 -63.39 41.14 -9.29
N PHE A 21 -63.79 39.97 -9.78
CA PHE A 21 -65.20 39.68 -10.09
C PHE A 21 -66.09 39.74 -8.85
N ILE A 22 -65.64 39.15 -7.73
CA ILE A 22 -66.35 39.24 -6.45
C ILE A 22 -66.53 40.70 -6.04
N LEU A 23 -65.46 41.50 -6.08
CA LEU A 23 -65.52 42.94 -5.74
C LEU A 23 -66.53 43.70 -6.61
N ILE A 24 -66.53 43.48 -7.93
CA ILE A 24 -67.47 44.13 -8.84
C ILE A 24 -68.92 43.78 -8.49
N VAL A 25 -69.22 42.50 -8.25
CA VAL A 25 -70.57 42.07 -7.87
C VAL A 25 -70.96 42.63 -6.50
N THR A 26 -70.03 42.70 -5.53
CA THR A 26 -70.27 43.35 -4.24
C THR A 26 -70.64 44.82 -4.42
N PHE A 27 -69.88 45.56 -5.23
CA PHE A 27 -70.17 46.98 -5.50
C PHE A 27 -71.53 47.16 -6.20
N GLN A 28 -71.86 46.32 -7.18
CA GLN A 28 -73.17 46.37 -7.85
C GLN A 28 -74.35 46.08 -6.92
N LEU A 29 -74.17 45.17 -5.95
CA LEU A 29 -75.19 44.91 -4.93
C LEU A 29 -75.38 46.10 -3.97
N ILE A 30 -74.31 46.84 -3.68
CA ILE A 30 -74.32 48.03 -2.80
C ILE A 30 -74.89 49.26 -3.53
N ASP A 31 -74.51 49.51 -4.78
CA ASP A 31 -74.94 50.69 -5.56
C ASP A 31 -76.42 50.69 -5.96
N ASN A 32 -77.08 49.54 -5.93
CA ASN A 32 -78.52 49.43 -6.16
C ASN A 32 -79.37 49.91 -4.96
N GLU A 33 -78.76 50.48 -3.91
CA GLU A 33 -79.46 51.09 -2.78
C GLU A 33 -79.35 52.62 -2.78
N PRO A 34 -80.47 53.36 -2.60
CA PRO A 34 -80.42 54.81 -2.51
C PRO A 34 -79.84 55.23 -1.15
N GLN A 35 -78.56 55.62 -1.14
CA GLN A 35 -77.84 56.36 -0.09
C GLN A 35 -78.37 56.21 1.35
N ARG A 36 -77.99 55.13 2.04
CA ARG A 36 -77.70 55.16 3.47
C ARG A 36 -76.51 54.27 3.76
N VAL A 37 -75.38 54.89 4.07
CA VAL A 37 -74.08 54.23 4.29
C VAL A 37 -74.08 53.22 5.47
N TYR A 38 -75.18 53.07 6.20
CA TYR A 38 -75.28 52.22 7.40
C TYR A 38 -76.61 51.45 7.60
N GLU A 39 -77.55 51.47 6.65
CA GLU A 39 -78.79 50.66 6.73
C GLU A 39 -78.95 49.88 5.42
N ILE A 40 -78.31 48.71 5.35
CA ILE A 40 -78.57 47.76 4.26
C ILE A 40 -79.92 47.09 4.56
N ASP A 41 -80.96 47.40 3.78
CA ASP A 41 -82.28 46.81 3.96
C ASP A 41 -82.39 45.48 3.19
N PHE A 42 -82.33 44.39 3.93
CA PHE A 42 -82.36 43.03 3.39
C PHE A 42 -83.79 42.46 3.21
N ASN A 43 -84.84 43.23 3.52
CA ASN A 43 -86.22 42.74 3.40
C ASN A 43 -86.61 42.53 1.92
N GLY A 44 -87.07 41.32 1.58
CA GLY A 44 -87.48 40.95 0.23
C GLY A 44 -86.35 40.50 -0.72
N LYS A 45 -85.08 40.70 -0.35
CA LYS A 45 -83.89 40.35 -1.17
C LYS A 45 -83.23 39.01 -0.80
N GLN A 46 -83.91 38.17 -0.03
CA GLN A 46 -83.38 36.88 0.45
C GLN A 46 -82.87 35.98 -0.68
N ALA A 47 -83.53 35.99 -1.84
CA ALA A 47 -83.11 35.24 -3.01
C ALA A 47 -81.77 35.74 -3.59
N GLU A 48 -81.57 37.05 -3.66
CA GLU A 48 -80.35 37.68 -4.20
C GLU A 48 -79.16 37.47 -3.27
N ILE A 49 -79.36 37.62 -1.96
CA ILE A 49 -78.33 37.39 -0.93
C ILE A 49 -77.94 35.91 -0.92
N SER A 50 -78.91 35.00 -0.97
CA SER A 50 -78.65 33.56 -1.01
C SER A 50 -77.93 33.17 -2.31
N ALA A 51 -78.27 33.77 -3.45
CA ALA A 51 -77.58 33.56 -4.71
C ALA A 51 -76.13 34.07 -4.68
N TYR A 52 -75.90 35.25 -4.10
CA TYR A 52 -74.58 35.83 -3.91
C TYR A 52 -73.70 35.00 -2.94
N ALA A 53 -74.26 34.58 -1.81
CA ALA A 53 -73.58 33.71 -0.85
C ALA A 53 -73.22 32.34 -1.47
N SER A 54 -74.12 31.78 -2.30
CA SER A 54 -73.88 30.55 -3.06
C SER A 54 -72.78 30.72 -4.13
N LEU A 55 -72.75 31.87 -4.83
CA LEU A 55 -71.70 32.22 -5.78
C LEU A 55 -70.34 32.35 -5.09
N ILE A 56 -70.25 33.08 -3.97
CA ILE A 56 -69.00 33.17 -3.19
C ILE A 56 -68.59 31.79 -2.68
N GLY A 57 -69.52 31.02 -2.12
CA GLY A 57 -69.26 29.67 -1.60
C GLY A 57 -68.74 28.72 -2.67
N SER A 58 -69.32 28.74 -3.87
CA SER A 58 -68.86 27.94 -5.01
C SER A 58 -67.50 28.40 -5.56
N LEU A 59 -67.24 29.71 -5.66
CA LEU A 59 -65.93 30.26 -6.08
C LEU A 59 -64.81 29.95 -5.08
N LEU A 60 -65.08 30.08 -3.78
CA LEU A 60 -64.14 29.71 -2.72
C LEU A 60 -63.88 28.20 -2.68
N SER A 61 -64.92 27.39 -2.91
CA SER A 61 -64.78 25.93 -3.00
C SER A 61 -63.94 25.53 -4.22
N PHE A 62 -64.18 26.17 -5.37
CA PHE A 62 -63.38 25.98 -6.58
C PHE A 62 -61.91 26.37 -6.36
N LEU A 63 -61.65 27.53 -5.76
CA LEU A 63 -60.30 27.97 -5.40
C LEU A 63 -59.63 26.98 -4.44
N SER A 64 -60.35 26.51 -3.42
CA SER A 64 -59.84 25.52 -2.46
C SER A 64 -59.43 24.22 -3.16
N ILE A 65 -60.27 23.70 -4.07
CA ILE A 65 -59.93 22.53 -4.88
C ILE A 65 -58.70 22.81 -5.77
N ALA A 66 -58.64 23.97 -6.42
CA ALA A 66 -57.49 24.36 -7.25
C ALA A 66 -56.18 24.47 -6.46
N PHE A 67 -56.22 25.01 -5.23
CA PHE A 67 -55.07 25.07 -4.33
C PHE A 67 -54.63 23.67 -3.86
N VAL A 68 -55.58 22.77 -3.57
CA VAL A 68 -55.28 21.38 -3.23
C VAL A 68 -54.59 20.68 -4.41
N ILE A 69 -55.12 20.82 -5.63
CA ILE A 69 -54.50 20.26 -6.85
C ILE A 69 -53.08 20.84 -7.05
N TYR A 70 -52.91 22.15 -6.88
CA TYR A 70 -51.60 22.80 -6.97
C TYR A 70 -50.62 22.25 -5.94
N THR A 71 -51.07 22.05 -4.70
CA THR A 71 -50.26 21.52 -3.60
C THR A 71 -49.80 20.09 -3.91
N ILE A 72 -50.68 19.24 -4.43
CA ILE A 72 -50.34 17.88 -4.86
C ILE A 72 -49.29 17.91 -5.99
N ILE A 73 -49.47 18.79 -6.98
CA ILE A 73 -48.49 18.95 -8.08
C ILE A 73 -47.14 19.44 -7.57
N TYR A 74 -47.14 20.38 -6.61
CA TYR A 74 -45.93 20.91 -6.00
C TYR A 74 -45.17 19.82 -5.24
N GLN A 75 -45.84 19.12 -4.32
CA GLN A 75 -45.26 18.02 -3.53
C GLN A 75 -44.69 16.92 -4.43
N LYS A 76 -45.40 16.56 -5.50
CA LYS A 76 -44.90 15.58 -6.49
C LYS A 76 -43.64 16.08 -7.22
N ASN A 77 -43.56 17.36 -7.56
CA ASN A 77 -42.36 17.88 -8.21
C ASN A 77 -41.18 17.99 -7.25
N GLU A 78 -41.42 18.36 -5.99
CA GLU A 78 -40.40 18.43 -4.95
C GLU A 78 -39.84 17.04 -4.63
N SER A 79 -40.69 16.03 -4.49
CA SER A 79 -40.24 14.65 -4.28
C SER A 79 -39.37 14.13 -5.44
N ILE A 80 -39.75 14.42 -6.69
CA ILE A 80 -38.94 14.08 -7.87
C ILE A 80 -37.58 14.79 -7.84
N VAL A 81 -37.50 16.04 -7.39
CA VAL A 81 -36.24 16.77 -7.29
C VAL A 81 -35.37 16.16 -6.19
N ILE A 82 -35.92 15.91 -5.00
CA ILE A 82 -35.18 15.28 -3.89
C ILE A 82 -34.66 13.90 -4.29
N GLU A 83 -35.49 13.08 -4.94
CA GLU A 83 -35.11 11.74 -5.42
C GLU A 83 -33.98 11.82 -6.46
N LYS A 84 -34.08 12.74 -7.43
CA LYS A 84 -32.99 12.97 -8.39
C LYS A 84 -31.70 13.42 -7.72
N THR A 85 -31.78 14.30 -6.73
CA THR A 85 -30.59 14.82 -6.03
C THR A 85 -29.92 13.69 -5.25
N LYS A 86 -30.69 12.89 -4.50
CA LYS A 86 -30.19 11.71 -3.79
C LYS A 86 -29.50 10.71 -4.72
N VAL A 87 -30.12 10.37 -5.85
CA VAL A 87 -29.52 9.47 -6.84
C VAL A 87 -28.21 10.04 -7.41
N THR A 88 -28.12 11.36 -7.57
CA THR A 88 -26.90 12.02 -8.05
C THR A 88 -25.81 11.98 -6.98
N ASP A 89 -26.15 12.29 -5.72
CA ASP A 89 -25.22 12.25 -4.59
C ASP A 89 -24.68 10.83 -4.34
N GLU A 90 -25.56 9.81 -4.41
CA GLU A 90 -25.18 8.40 -4.31
C GLU A 90 -24.21 8.00 -5.43
N LYS A 91 -24.49 8.41 -6.66
CA LYS A 91 -23.60 8.14 -7.80
C LYS A 91 -22.24 8.81 -7.63
N ASP A 92 -22.21 10.03 -7.13
CA ASP A 92 -20.97 10.76 -6.85
C ASP A 92 -20.16 10.12 -5.71
N ASP A 93 -20.81 9.59 -4.67
CA ASP A 93 -20.16 8.84 -3.59
C ASP A 93 -19.51 7.56 -4.13
N LEU A 94 -20.23 6.78 -4.93
CA LEU A 94 -19.70 5.56 -5.57
C LEU A 94 -18.50 5.89 -6.49
N LYS A 95 -18.57 7.01 -7.22
CA LYS A 95 -17.47 7.47 -8.08
C LYS A 95 -16.22 7.81 -7.26
N LYS A 96 -16.37 8.56 -6.16
CA LYS A 96 -15.25 8.89 -5.25
C LYS A 96 -14.62 7.66 -4.64
N ARG A 97 -15.43 6.65 -4.28
CA ARG A 97 -14.92 5.37 -3.74
C ARG A 97 -14.06 4.63 -4.75
N LEU A 98 -14.53 4.44 -5.99
CA LEU A 98 -13.71 3.82 -7.02
C LEU A 98 -12.44 4.62 -7.32
N GLN A 99 -12.51 5.95 -7.29
CA GLN A 99 -11.32 6.79 -7.46
C GLN A 99 -10.28 6.58 -6.35
N LEU A 100 -10.71 6.40 -5.10
CA LEU A 100 -9.82 6.03 -3.99
C LEU A 100 -9.20 4.64 -4.22
N VAL A 101 -9.99 3.67 -4.68
CA VAL A 101 -9.50 2.32 -5.01
C VAL A 101 -8.42 2.39 -6.09
N VAL A 102 -8.65 3.11 -7.19
CA VAL A 102 -7.66 3.31 -8.27
C VAL A 102 -6.36 3.91 -7.74
N ASN A 103 -6.45 4.99 -6.97
CA ASN A 103 -5.27 5.64 -6.39
C ASN A 103 -4.50 4.71 -5.43
N HIS A 104 -5.22 3.88 -4.67
CA HIS A 104 -4.61 2.92 -3.76
C HIS A 104 -3.93 1.76 -4.50
N ILE A 105 -4.54 1.25 -5.59
CA ILE A 105 -3.93 0.22 -6.45
C ILE A 105 -2.67 0.78 -7.12
N GLU A 106 -2.72 1.98 -7.68
CA GLU A 106 -1.56 2.63 -8.30
C GLU A 106 -0.40 2.80 -7.31
N SER A 107 -0.70 3.33 -6.11
CA SER A 107 0.31 3.46 -5.06
C SER A 107 0.82 2.10 -4.54
N PHE A 108 0.00 1.05 -4.62
CA PHE A 108 0.41 -0.33 -4.32
C PHE A 108 1.37 -0.87 -5.38
N ILE A 109 1.05 -0.73 -6.67
CA ILE A 109 1.92 -1.09 -7.80
C ILE A 109 3.29 -0.38 -7.67
N ASN A 110 3.30 0.93 -7.45
CA ASN A 110 4.55 1.69 -7.27
C ASN A 110 5.41 1.16 -6.11
N SER A 111 4.79 0.62 -5.06
CA SER A 111 5.54 0.02 -3.95
C SER A 111 6.11 -1.36 -4.29
N LEU A 112 5.42 -2.13 -5.12
CA LEU A 112 5.95 -3.40 -5.65
C LEU A 112 7.13 -3.15 -6.57
N GLU A 113 7.07 -2.11 -7.42
CA GLU A 113 8.18 -1.71 -8.29
C GLU A 113 9.39 -1.21 -7.49
N GLU A 114 9.16 -0.44 -6.41
CA GLU A 114 10.25 -0.05 -5.51
C GLU A 114 10.85 -1.27 -4.78
N MET A 115 10.01 -2.21 -4.34
CA MET A 115 10.49 -3.47 -3.76
C MET A 115 11.37 -4.25 -4.73
N ASN A 116 10.96 -4.34 -6.00
CA ASN A 116 11.75 -4.97 -7.06
C ASN A 116 13.15 -4.35 -7.16
N LYS A 117 13.25 -3.02 -7.16
CA LYS A 117 14.56 -2.31 -7.18
C LYS A 117 15.40 -2.61 -5.94
N GLN A 118 14.79 -2.59 -4.76
CA GLN A 118 15.52 -2.87 -3.51
C GLN A 118 16.03 -4.31 -3.45
N ILE A 119 15.27 -5.27 -3.97
CA ILE A 119 15.69 -6.67 -4.09
C ILE A 119 16.89 -6.80 -5.04
N THR A 120 16.87 -6.16 -6.22
CA THR A 120 18.02 -6.14 -7.15
C THR A 120 19.29 -5.64 -6.46
N ILE A 121 19.22 -4.47 -5.81
CA ILE A 121 20.36 -3.86 -5.11
C ILE A 121 20.87 -4.79 -4.00
N TYR A 122 19.97 -5.43 -3.26
CA TYR A 122 20.33 -6.35 -2.19
C TYR A 122 21.04 -7.61 -2.72
N ILE A 123 20.53 -8.22 -3.79
CA ILE A 123 21.14 -9.39 -4.44
C ILE A 123 22.55 -9.04 -4.92
N GLU A 124 22.74 -7.91 -5.60
CA GLU A 124 24.06 -7.48 -6.07
C GLU A 124 25.07 -7.31 -4.93
N LYS A 125 24.64 -6.71 -3.81
CA LYS A 125 25.49 -6.54 -2.62
C LYS A 125 25.85 -7.88 -1.99
N GLU A 126 24.89 -8.78 -1.82
CA GLU A 126 25.12 -10.11 -1.24
C GLU A 126 26.03 -10.98 -2.13
N LYS A 127 25.90 -10.91 -3.46
CA LYS A 127 26.81 -11.61 -4.39
C LYS A 127 28.24 -11.08 -4.29
N LYS A 128 28.39 -9.76 -4.13
CA LYS A 128 29.71 -9.11 -4.05
C LYS A 128 30.44 -9.40 -2.74
N ALA A 129 29.72 -9.38 -1.62
CA ALA A 129 30.30 -9.54 -0.28
C ALA A 129 29.47 -10.51 0.58
N PRO A 130 29.49 -11.82 0.29
CA PRO A 130 28.62 -12.79 0.95
C PRO A 130 28.93 -12.99 2.44
N SER A 131 30.15 -12.68 2.90
CA SER A 131 30.49 -12.71 4.33
C SER A 131 30.10 -11.45 5.13
N GLN A 132 29.54 -10.43 4.49
CA GLN A 132 29.02 -9.24 5.16
C GLN A 132 27.51 -9.33 5.40
N VAL A 133 27.00 -8.63 6.42
CA VAL A 133 25.56 -8.63 6.74
C VAL A 133 24.90 -7.43 6.07
N HIS A 134 24.23 -7.66 4.95
CA HIS A 134 23.42 -6.64 4.29
C HIS A 134 21.99 -6.63 4.85
N THR A 135 21.26 -5.56 4.55
CA THR A 135 19.85 -5.41 4.93
C THR A 135 19.02 -5.10 3.71
N LEU A 136 18.04 -5.96 3.44
CA LEU A 136 16.94 -5.65 2.54
C LEU A 136 15.91 -4.80 3.30
N TYR A 137 15.63 -3.61 2.81
CA TYR A 137 14.65 -2.70 3.38
C TYR A 137 13.28 -2.93 2.75
N PHE A 138 12.26 -3.15 3.59
CA PHE A 138 10.88 -3.29 3.15
C PHE A 138 10.11 -2.01 3.43
N ASN A 139 9.51 -1.41 2.39
CA ASN A 139 8.57 -0.31 2.57
C ASN A 139 7.25 -0.84 3.18
N VAL A 140 6.77 -0.19 4.23
CA VAL A 140 5.48 -0.53 4.85
C VAL A 140 4.37 0.10 4.02
N ASN A 141 3.78 -0.66 3.10
CA ASN A 141 2.61 -0.21 2.36
C ASN A 141 1.32 -0.66 3.07
N LYS A 142 0.51 0.29 3.53
CA LYS A 142 -0.81 0.04 4.15
C LYS A 142 -1.98 0.18 3.16
N ASN A 143 -1.73 0.45 1.89
CA ASN A 143 -2.76 0.68 0.89
C ASN A 143 -3.61 -0.56 0.64
N PHE A 144 -3.02 -1.75 0.66
CA PHE A 144 -3.78 -3.00 0.67
C PHE A 144 -4.79 -3.02 1.83
N SER A 145 -4.32 -2.80 3.06
CA SER A 145 -5.19 -2.71 4.24
C SER A 145 -6.25 -1.62 4.08
N ARG A 146 -5.92 -0.47 3.50
CA ARG A 146 -6.87 0.63 3.23
C ARG A 146 -7.93 0.24 2.21
N ILE A 147 -7.58 -0.49 1.15
CA ILE A 147 -8.55 -1.00 0.17
C ILE A 147 -9.53 -1.97 0.83
N ILE A 148 -9.04 -2.91 1.64
CA ILE A 148 -9.91 -3.84 2.39
C ILE A 148 -10.75 -3.10 3.42
N SER A 149 -10.19 -2.06 4.05
CA SER A 149 -10.90 -1.24 5.04
C SER A 149 -12.08 -0.47 4.45
N ASN A 150 -12.12 -0.24 3.14
CA ASN A 150 -13.18 0.50 2.46
C ASN A 150 -14.49 -0.28 2.29
N ASP A 151 -14.66 -1.39 3.00
CA ASP A 151 -15.77 -2.34 2.91
C ASP A 151 -15.88 -2.97 1.49
N PRO A 152 -15.52 -4.26 1.33
CA PRO A 152 -15.63 -4.97 0.05
C PRO A 152 -17.02 -4.88 -0.59
N GLN A 153 -18.09 -4.83 0.21
CA GLN A 153 -19.45 -4.70 -0.31
C GLN A 153 -19.67 -3.34 -0.98
N SER A 154 -19.10 -2.27 -0.41
CA SER A 154 -19.15 -0.93 -0.98
C SER A 154 -18.40 -0.83 -2.30
N ILE A 155 -17.23 -1.48 -2.41
CA ILE A 155 -16.47 -1.57 -3.68
C ILE A 155 -17.26 -2.35 -4.73
N TYR A 156 -17.85 -3.49 -4.35
CA TYR A 156 -18.70 -4.29 -5.22
C TYR A 156 -19.87 -3.48 -5.78
N ASN A 157 -20.59 -2.77 -4.91
CA ASN A 157 -21.71 -1.93 -5.29
C ASN A 157 -21.30 -0.81 -6.25
N ALA A 158 -20.13 -0.20 -6.03
CA ALA A 158 -19.60 0.85 -6.88
C ALA A 158 -19.22 0.34 -8.28
N LEU A 159 -18.54 -0.81 -8.36
CA LEU A 159 -18.23 -1.47 -9.64
C LEU A 159 -19.50 -1.85 -10.40
N LYS A 160 -20.48 -2.43 -9.73
CA LYS A 160 -21.77 -2.80 -10.32
C LYS A 160 -22.51 -1.58 -10.91
N ALA A 161 -22.53 -0.47 -10.17
CA ALA A 161 -23.30 0.72 -10.55
C ALA A 161 -22.64 1.54 -11.68
N LEU A 162 -21.30 1.49 -11.80
CA LEU A 162 -20.53 2.29 -12.75
C LEU A 162 -20.02 1.49 -13.96
N SER A 163 -20.21 0.16 -13.98
CA SER A 163 -19.86 -0.67 -15.13
C SER A 163 -20.68 -0.31 -16.38
N PRO A 164 -20.03 -0.15 -17.56
CA PRO A 164 -20.72 0.10 -18.83
C PRO A 164 -21.61 -1.07 -19.27
N ASN A 165 -21.21 -2.31 -18.93
CA ASN A 165 -21.95 -3.53 -19.23
C ASN A 165 -22.41 -4.19 -17.92
N PRO A 166 -23.73 -4.28 -17.67
CA PRO A 166 -24.27 -4.91 -16.47
C PRO A 166 -24.07 -6.44 -16.42
N ASN A 167 -23.74 -7.06 -17.56
CA ASN A 167 -23.61 -8.51 -17.67
C ASN A 167 -22.16 -8.94 -17.35
N GLN A 168 -21.97 -9.47 -16.15
CA GLN A 168 -20.84 -10.30 -15.66
C GLN A 168 -19.42 -9.72 -15.59
N ASP A 169 -19.02 -8.74 -16.40
CA ASP A 169 -17.61 -8.30 -16.45
C ASP A 169 -17.12 -7.69 -15.12
N PHE A 170 -17.99 -7.02 -14.36
CA PHE A 170 -17.61 -6.38 -13.11
C PHE A 170 -17.40 -7.37 -11.94
N GLU A 171 -18.09 -8.52 -11.96
CA GLU A 171 -17.97 -9.55 -10.91
C GLU A 171 -16.61 -10.25 -11.02
N ILE A 172 -16.19 -10.55 -12.25
CA ILE A 172 -14.86 -11.08 -12.55
C ILE A 172 -13.80 -10.07 -12.12
N LEU A 173 -13.95 -8.81 -12.53
CA LEU A 173 -13.01 -7.74 -12.17
C LEU A 173 -12.86 -7.56 -10.64
N PHE A 174 -13.97 -7.62 -9.90
CA PHE A 174 -13.96 -7.57 -8.45
C PHE A 174 -13.19 -8.75 -7.84
N SER A 175 -13.48 -9.97 -8.29
CA SER A 175 -12.81 -11.19 -7.80
C SER A 175 -11.32 -11.17 -8.09
N GLU A 176 -10.93 -10.79 -9.31
CA GLU A 176 -9.52 -10.68 -9.72
C GLU A 176 -8.78 -9.60 -8.92
N LEU A 177 -9.41 -8.44 -8.69
CA LEU A 177 -8.82 -7.37 -7.88
C LEU A 177 -8.41 -7.88 -6.50
N PHE A 178 -9.33 -8.50 -5.77
CA PHE A 178 -9.05 -9.00 -4.42
C PHE A 178 -8.06 -10.17 -4.44
N LYS A 179 -8.18 -11.09 -5.42
CA LYS A 179 -7.21 -12.18 -5.60
C LYS A 179 -5.77 -11.66 -5.72
N TYR A 180 -5.51 -10.69 -6.59
CA TYR A 180 -4.16 -10.16 -6.78
C TYR A 180 -3.68 -9.35 -5.59
N LEU A 181 -4.56 -8.52 -5.01
CA LEU A 181 -4.24 -7.75 -3.82
C LEU A 181 -3.85 -8.65 -2.64
N ASP A 182 -4.63 -9.70 -2.37
CA ASP A 182 -4.38 -10.67 -1.30
C ASP A 182 -3.07 -11.42 -1.54
N PHE A 183 -2.89 -11.95 -2.76
CA PHE A 183 -1.67 -12.63 -3.16
C PHE A 183 -0.41 -11.78 -2.92
N TYR A 184 -0.41 -10.53 -3.40
CA TYR A 184 0.75 -9.66 -3.24
C TYR A 184 0.98 -9.24 -1.79
N ASN A 185 -0.08 -9.06 -1.01
CA ASN A 185 0.07 -8.78 0.42
C ASN A 185 0.74 -9.96 1.15
N ASP A 186 0.27 -11.18 0.91
CA ASP A 186 0.81 -12.38 1.54
C ASP A 186 2.26 -12.65 1.09
N LEU A 187 2.54 -12.48 -0.20
CA LEU A 187 3.90 -12.54 -0.75
C LEU A 187 4.85 -11.59 -0.03
N LEU A 188 4.45 -10.32 0.19
CA LEU A 188 5.28 -9.33 0.88
C LEU A 188 5.51 -9.68 2.35
N ILE A 189 4.48 -10.23 3.03
CA ILE A 189 4.60 -10.70 4.41
C ILE A 189 5.58 -11.87 4.50
N GLU A 190 5.47 -12.83 3.59
CA GLU A 190 6.34 -13.99 3.52
C GLU A 190 7.79 -13.61 3.22
N LEU A 191 8.03 -12.80 2.18
CA LEU A 191 9.36 -12.31 1.83
C LEU A 191 10.03 -11.58 3.01
N LYS A 192 9.27 -10.75 3.74
CA LYS A 192 9.77 -10.05 4.92
C LYS A 192 10.14 -11.01 6.05
N LYS A 193 9.31 -12.03 6.30
CA LYS A 193 9.56 -13.06 7.31
C LYS A 193 10.80 -13.88 6.97
N ASN A 194 10.91 -14.33 5.71
CA ASN A 194 12.02 -15.15 5.22
C ASN A 194 13.33 -14.37 5.29
N ASN A 195 13.36 -13.13 4.81
CA ASN A 195 14.54 -12.27 4.90
C ASN A 195 14.98 -12.00 6.34
N LYS A 196 14.03 -11.75 7.26
CA LYS A 196 14.34 -11.55 8.68
C LYS A 196 14.96 -12.81 9.30
N SER A 197 14.44 -13.98 8.95
CA SER A 197 14.96 -15.27 9.41
C SER A 197 16.37 -15.51 8.89
N TYR A 198 16.55 -15.39 7.57
CA TYR A 198 17.84 -15.54 6.89
C TYR A 198 18.90 -14.61 7.47
N LYS A 199 18.61 -13.31 7.62
CA LYS A 199 19.54 -12.32 8.18
C LYS A 199 20.02 -12.72 9.58
N LYS A 200 19.10 -13.18 10.43
CA LYS A 200 19.43 -13.61 11.80
C LYS A 200 20.34 -14.85 11.79
N GLU A 201 20.02 -15.82 10.94
CA GLU A 201 20.82 -17.04 10.81
C GLU A 201 22.22 -16.75 10.25
N LYS A 202 22.31 -15.94 9.20
CA LYS A 202 23.57 -15.48 8.60
C LYS A 202 24.44 -14.77 9.63
N PHE A 203 23.87 -13.81 10.37
CA PHE A 203 24.59 -13.10 11.42
C PHE A 203 25.19 -14.06 12.46
N LYS A 204 24.37 -15.00 12.96
CA LYS A 204 24.83 -16.00 13.95
C LYS A 204 25.95 -16.89 13.41
N LYS A 205 25.86 -17.34 12.15
CA LYS A 205 26.91 -18.16 11.53
C LYS A 205 28.22 -17.37 11.38
N LEU A 206 28.14 -16.09 11.02
CA LEU A 206 29.31 -15.21 10.91
C LEU A 206 29.93 -14.88 12.27
N GLU A 207 29.11 -14.70 13.30
CA GLU A 207 29.56 -14.51 14.69
C GLU A 207 30.34 -15.75 15.17
N ASN A 208 29.77 -16.95 15.01
CA ASN A 208 30.46 -18.20 15.33
C ASN A 208 31.78 -18.34 14.55
N LEU A 209 31.79 -17.98 13.27
CA LEU A 209 33.02 -18.01 12.47
C LEU A 209 34.05 -16.98 12.99
N GLY A 210 33.59 -15.83 13.48
CA GLY A 210 34.42 -14.84 14.16
C GLY A 210 35.10 -15.41 15.41
N GLU A 211 34.36 -16.15 16.24
CA GLU A 211 34.91 -16.85 17.41
C GLU A 211 35.95 -17.90 17.00
N GLU A 212 35.68 -18.70 15.97
CA GLU A 212 36.65 -19.67 15.46
C GLU A 212 37.94 -19.00 14.95
N ILE A 213 37.84 -17.81 14.35
CA ILE A 213 38.99 -17.02 13.91
C ILE A 213 39.78 -16.51 15.12
N LEU A 214 39.12 -16.05 16.18
CA LEU A 214 39.80 -15.64 17.41
C LEU A 214 40.57 -16.83 18.03
N ASP A 215 39.96 -18.00 18.10
CA ASP A 215 40.63 -19.22 18.56
C ASP A 215 41.87 -19.55 17.72
N LEU A 216 41.78 -19.43 16.39
CA LEU A 216 42.92 -19.62 15.49
C LEU A 216 44.08 -18.68 15.85
N TYR A 217 43.80 -17.42 16.16
CA TYR A 217 44.84 -16.45 16.53
C TYR A 217 45.41 -16.70 17.94
N ASN A 218 44.61 -17.23 18.87
CA ASN A 218 45.12 -17.72 20.16
C ASN A 218 46.07 -18.91 19.97
N MET A 219 45.70 -19.90 19.14
CA MET A 219 46.57 -21.04 18.81
C MET A 219 47.90 -20.58 18.19
N LYS A 220 47.85 -19.56 17.34
CA LYS A 220 49.04 -18.92 16.75
C LYS A 220 49.95 -18.29 17.82
N ALA A 221 49.38 -17.59 18.81
CA ALA A 221 50.15 -17.03 19.92
C ALA A 221 50.77 -18.12 20.81
N ASP A 222 50.03 -19.21 21.05
CA ASP A 222 50.53 -20.37 21.80
C ASP A 222 51.70 -21.05 21.08
N LEU A 223 51.64 -21.20 19.76
CA LEU A 223 52.75 -21.72 18.96
C LEU A 223 54.02 -20.88 19.18
N ILE A 224 53.93 -19.54 19.10
CA ILE A 224 55.08 -18.66 19.34
C ILE A 224 55.65 -18.90 20.75
N THR A 225 54.79 -19.05 21.75
CA THR A 225 55.18 -19.31 23.13
C THR A 225 55.88 -20.66 23.29
N ASN A 226 55.36 -21.71 22.63
CA ASN A 226 55.96 -23.04 22.64
C ASN A 226 57.35 -23.04 22.01
N TYR A 227 57.52 -22.38 20.86
CA TYR A 227 58.84 -22.19 20.25
C TYR A 227 59.79 -21.38 21.12
N LYS A 228 59.30 -20.35 21.82
CA LYS A 228 60.11 -19.55 22.74
C LYS A 228 60.65 -20.38 23.92
N ARG A 229 59.86 -21.33 24.42
CA ARG A 229 60.28 -22.28 25.46
C ARG A 229 61.29 -23.30 24.94
N ALA A 230 61.04 -23.88 23.77
CA ALA A 230 61.89 -24.90 23.17
C ALA A 230 63.22 -24.35 22.62
N PHE A 231 63.22 -23.12 22.09
CA PHE A 231 64.38 -22.47 21.50
C PHE A 231 64.57 -21.03 22.02
N PRO A 232 64.94 -20.85 23.30
CA PRO A 232 65.19 -19.53 23.87
C PRO A 232 66.22 -18.75 23.05
N GLY A 233 65.99 -17.44 22.86
CA GLY A 233 66.88 -16.55 22.11
C GLY A 233 66.78 -16.63 20.59
N ILE A 234 66.47 -17.79 20.00
CA ILE A 234 66.43 -17.98 18.53
C ILE A 234 65.04 -18.32 17.95
N HIS A 235 64.00 -18.46 18.77
CA HIS A 235 62.65 -18.77 18.29
C HIS A 235 62.13 -17.83 17.18
N HIS A 236 62.48 -16.55 17.22
CA HIS A 236 62.01 -15.53 16.28
C HIS A 236 62.47 -15.75 14.82
N ILE A 237 63.59 -16.45 14.61
CA ILE A 237 64.08 -16.83 13.27
C ILE A 237 63.55 -18.19 12.81
N LYS A 238 62.71 -18.87 13.61
CA LYS A 238 62.13 -20.15 13.20
C LYS A 238 61.05 -19.89 12.13
N PRO A 239 61.04 -20.65 11.02
CA PRO A 239 60.14 -20.38 9.89
C PRO A 239 58.66 -20.28 10.28
N TRP A 240 58.17 -21.21 11.12
CA TRP A 240 56.78 -21.19 11.61
C TRP A 240 56.45 -19.93 12.41
N VAL A 241 57.34 -19.50 13.31
CA VAL A 241 57.16 -18.29 14.11
C VAL A 241 57.13 -17.04 13.23
N GLU A 242 57.99 -16.96 12.22
CA GLU A 242 58.00 -15.86 11.24
C GLU A 242 56.66 -15.78 10.48
N LYS A 243 56.16 -16.91 9.95
CA LYS A 243 54.89 -16.94 9.20
C LYS A 243 53.70 -16.59 10.07
N VAL A 244 53.68 -17.10 11.31
CA VAL A 244 52.61 -16.80 12.27
C VAL A 244 52.61 -15.32 12.66
N ASN A 245 53.76 -14.75 13.02
CA ASN A 245 53.87 -13.32 13.37
C ASN A 245 53.38 -12.43 12.22
N LYS A 246 53.82 -12.70 10.99
CA LYS A 246 53.37 -11.95 9.80
C LYS A 246 51.85 -12.03 9.60
N SER A 247 51.27 -13.21 9.82
CA SER A 247 49.81 -13.40 9.71
C SER A 247 49.05 -12.63 10.78
N ILE A 248 49.53 -12.65 12.04
CA ILE A 248 48.95 -11.87 13.15
C ILE A 248 48.99 -10.38 12.83
N GLU A 249 50.14 -9.87 12.39
CA GLU A 249 50.30 -8.46 12.06
C GLU A 249 49.35 -8.02 10.95
N LYS A 250 49.23 -8.81 9.87
CA LYS A 250 48.30 -8.52 8.77
C LYS A 250 46.84 -8.50 9.21
N TYR A 251 46.47 -9.42 10.10
CA TYR A 251 45.12 -9.48 10.65
C TYR A 251 44.78 -8.23 11.46
N TYR A 252 45.63 -7.83 12.40
CA TYR A 252 45.37 -6.62 13.19
C TYR A 252 45.36 -5.35 12.34
N LYS A 253 46.27 -5.24 11.35
CA LYS A 253 46.24 -4.12 10.38
C LYS A 253 44.91 -4.05 9.63
N TYR A 254 44.33 -5.19 9.28
CA TYR A 254 43.03 -5.25 8.63
C TYR A 254 41.91 -4.83 9.59
N LEU A 255 41.89 -5.33 10.83
CA LEU A 255 40.89 -4.91 11.82
C LEU A 255 40.95 -3.40 12.09
N GLU A 256 42.15 -2.83 12.21
CA GLU A 256 42.32 -1.38 12.35
C GLU A 256 41.82 -0.60 11.14
N HIS A 257 42.01 -1.14 9.93
CA HIS A 257 41.50 -0.53 8.70
C HIS A 257 39.97 -0.44 8.72
N CYS A 258 39.29 -1.55 9.03
CA CYS A 258 37.84 -1.60 9.13
C CYS A 258 37.32 -0.65 10.22
N ALA A 259 37.97 -0.64 11.39
CA ALA A 259 37.60 0.26 12.48
C ALA A 259 37.73 1.75 12.10
N LYS A 260 38.82 2.13 11.42
CA LYS A 260 39.05 3.52 10.98
C LYS A 260 38.05 3.99 9.92
N LYS A 261 37.60 3.08 9.06
CA LYS A 261 36.65 3.39 7.98
C LYS A 261 35.19 3.15 8.34
N ASN A 262 34.91 2.64 9.54
CA ASN A 262 33.57 2.21 9.98
C ASN A 262 32.95 1.18 9.00
N GLU A 263 33.79 0.25 8.52
CA GLU A 263 33.40 -0.83 7.61
C GLU A 263 33.17 -2.14 8.38
N GLN A 264 32.24 -2.98 7.90
CA GLN A 264 32.10 -4.34 8.42
C GLN A 264 33.33 -5.18 8.07
N ASN A 265 33.70 -6.10 8.97
CA ASN A 265 34.72 -7.09 8.67
C ASN A 265 34.26 -8.00 7.52
N ASP A 266 35.09 -8.12 6.50
CA ASP A 266 34.94 -8.99 5.34
C ASP A 266 35.83 -10.22 5.53
N ILE A 267 35.19 -11.36 5.79
CA ILE A 267 35.91 -12.62 6.02
C ILE A 267 36.41 -13.20 4.68
N ASP A 268 35.78 -12.86 3.54
CA ASP A 268 36.31 -13.21 2.22
C ASP A 268 37.64 -12.52 1.96
N TYR A 269 37.78 -11.24 2.34
CA TYR A 269 39.05 -10.53 2.27
C TYR A 269 40.12 -11.22 3.14
N LEU A 270 39.80 -11.57 4.39
CA LEU A 270 40.72 -12.29 5.27
C LEU A 270 41.15 -13.63 4.68
N ASN A 271 40.19 -14.35 4.09
CA ASN A 271 40.44 -15.64 3.45
C ASN A 271 41.40 -15.53 2.27
N GLU A 272 41.19 -14.57 1.37
CA GLU A 272 42.00 -14.43 0.15
C GLU A 272 43.36 -13.76 0.37
N THR A 273 43.48 -12.92 1.41
CA THR A 273 44.72 -12.16 1.64
C THR A 273 45.55 -12.70 2.80
N VAL A 274 44.95 -12.87 3.97
CA VAL A 274 45.69 -13.22 5.19
C VAL A 274 45.84 -14.73 5.32
N PHE A 275 44.75 -15.47 5.18
CA PHE A 275 44.74 -16.93 5.38
C PHE A 275 45.45 -17.66 4.25
N LYS A 276 45.20 -17.27 3.00
CA LYS A 276 45.84 -17.86 1.83
C LYS A 276 47.36 -17.73 1.87
N GLU A 277 47.87 -16.52 2.14
CA GLU A 277 49.32 -16.29 2.23
C GLU A 277 49.96 -17.09 3.37
N PHE A 278 49.27 -17.19 4.52
CA PHE A 278 49.74 -18.03 5.62
C PHE A 278 49.81 -19.51 5.21
N ILE A 279 48.77 -20.05 4.55
CA ILE A 279 48.72 -21.43 4.07
C ILE A 279 49.86 -21.71 3.07
N GLU A 280 50.07 -20.81 2.12
CA GLU A 280 51.14 -20.95 1.13
C GLU A 280 52.53 -20.95 1.79
N GLY A 281 52.76 -20.04 2.75
CA GLY A 281 54.00 -19.98 3.52
C GLY A 281 54.21 -21.18 4.44
N ALA A 282 53.14 -21.68 5.07
CA ALA A 282 53.18 -22.86 5.93
C ALA A 282 53.46 -24.13 5.12
N ASN A 283 52.81 -24.31 3.96
CA ASN A 283 53.06 -25.42 3.05
C ASN A 283 54.50 -25.45 2.54
N PHE A 284 55.09 -24.29 2.25
CA PHE A 284 56.51 -24.20 1.90
C PHE A 284 57.39 -24.67 3.07
N THR A 285 57.07 -24.25 4.29
CA THR A 285 57.79 -24.65 5.52
C THR A 285 57.71 -26.16 5.73
N ILE A 286 56.51 -26.76 5.62
CA ILE A 286 56.31 -28.20 5.76
C ILE A 286 57.15 -28.99 4.73
N LYS A 287 57.21 -28.52 3.49
CA LYS A 287 58.03 -29.18 2.45
C LYS A 287 59.53 -29.09 2.72
N ALA A 288 59.99 -27.99 3.32
CA ALA A 288 61.41 -27.75 3.56
C ALA A 288 61.92 -28.44 4.84
N THR A 289 61.15 -28.39 5.92
CA THR A 289 61.59 -28.83 7.25
C THR A 289 60.76 -29.94 7.87
N GLY A 290 59.66 -30.36 7.22
CA GLY A 290 58.67 -31.26 7.81
C GLY A 290 57.65 -30.53 8.70
N PRO A 291 56.64 -31.26 9.20
CA PRO A 291 55.68 -30.74 10.19
C PRO A 291 56.41 -30.41 11.50
N ASP A 292 55.90 -29.43 12.24
CA ASP A 292 56.42 -29.13 13.57
C ASP A 292 55.67 -29.88 14.69
N GLU A 293 56.25 -29.89 15.88
CA GLU A 293 55.67 -30.49 17.09
C GLU A 293 55.05 -29.43 18.03
N TYR A 294 54.89 -28.19 17.55
CA TYR A 294 54.59 -27.03 18.39
C TYR A 294 53.23 -26.37 18.10
N GLY A 295 52.38 -27.01 17.30
CA GLY A 295 51.02 -26.56 17.02
C GLY A 295 50.76 -26.14 15.57
N GLY A 296 51.77 -26.22 14.68
CA GLY A 296 51.67 -25.71 13.32
C GLY A 296 50.67 -26.48 12.47
N MET A 297 50.60 -27.81 12.66
CA MET A 297 49.65 -28.66 11.95
C MET A 297 48.22 -28.46 12.45
N GLU A 298 48.03 -28.26 13.75
CA GLU A 298 46.74 -27.97 14.38
C GLU A 298 46.18 -26.62 13.90
N ILE A 299 47.04 -25.59 13.78
CA ILE A 299 46.68 -24.29 13.19
C ILE A 299 46.23 -24.47 11.73
N MET A 300 46.95 -25.27 10.94
CA MET A 300 46.58 -25.55 9.55
C MET A 300 45.23 -26.28 9.43
N GLN A 301 44.96 -27.23 10.34
CA GLN A 301 43.68 -27.93 10.40
C GLN A 301 42.53 -26.99 10.79
N LYS A 302 42.69 -26.19 11.84
CA LYS A 302 41.69 -25.20 12.28
C LYS A 302 41.41 -24.19 11.17
N LEU A 303 42.45 -23.71 10.48
CA LEU A 303 42.27 -22.80 9.37
C LEU A 303 41.53 -23.44 8.19
N SER A 304 41.79 -24.72 7.89
CA SER A 304 41.03 -25.48 6.89
C SER A 304 39.55 -25.59 7.27
N GLN A 305 39.24 -25.84 8.55
CA GLN A 305 37.86 -25.87 9.06
C GLN A 305 37.16 -24.52 8.88
N ILE A 306 37.80 -23.42 9.28
CA ILE A 306 37.28 -22.05 9.12
C ILE A 306 36.95 -21.76 7.66
N ARG A 307 37.86 -22.10 6.73
CA ARG A 307 37.65 -21.88 5.29
C ARG A 307 36.49 -22.70 4.73
N LYS A 308 36.32 -23.95 5.19
CA LYS A 308 35.17 -24.80 4.83
C LYS A 308 33.86 -24.23 5.38
N HIS A 309 33.87 -23.75 6.62
CA HIS A 309 32.70 -23.13 7.24
C HIS A 309 32.30 -21.84 6.50
N LEU A 310 33.26 -20.99 6.15
CA LEU A 310 33.03 -19.82 5.28
C LEU A 310 32.39 -20.23 3.94
N TYR A 311 32.93 -21.24 3.27
CA TYR A 311 32.37 -21.74 2.01
C TYR A 311 30.91 -22.20 2.17
N PHE A 312 30.60 -22.92 3.25
CA PHE A 312 29.23 -23.34 3.55
C PHE A 312 28.29 -22.16 3.79
N ILE A 313 28.74 -21.12 4.50
CA ILE A 313 27.96 -19.88 4.67
C ILE A 313 27.68 -19.24 3.30
N LYS A 314 28.70 -19.10 2.44
CA LYS A 314 28.54 -18.54 1.09
C LYS A 314 27.59 -19.34 0.22
N SER A 315 27.67 -20.67 0.27
CA SER A 315 26.74 -21.53 -0.47
C SER A 315 25.29 -21.28 -0.04
N ASN A 316 25.03 -21.17 1.27
CA ASN A 316 23.68 -20.85 1.77
C ASN A 316 23.21 -19.46 1.35
N VAL A 317 24.12 -18.48 1.27
CA VAL A 317 23.82 -17.15 0.71
C VAL A 317 23.33 -17.30 -0.72
N PHE A 318 24.06 -18.00 -1.59
CA PHE A 318 23.69 -18.16 -2.99
C PHE A 318 22.35 -18.88 -3.18
N VAL A 319 22.08 -19.95 -2.42
CA VAL A 319 20.77 -20.63 -2.45
C VAL A 319 19.64 -19.66 -2.09
N TYR A 320 19.81 -18.87 -1.02
CA TYR A 320 18.81 -17.86 -0.66
C TYR A 320 18.61 -16.78 -1.74
N LEU A 321 19.69 -16.38 -2.43
CA LEU A 321 19.61 -15.42 -3.52
C LEU A 321 18.91 -15.99 -4.75
N GLU A 322 19.11 -17.27 -5.08
CA GLU A 322 18.40 -17.96 -6.16
C GLU A 322 16.89 -17.97 -5.90
N ASP A 323 16.46 -18.30 -4.68
CA ASP A 323 15.06 -18.23 -4.29
C ASP A 323 14.50 -16.80 -4.42
N LEU A 324 15.25 -15.80 -3.95
CA LEU A 324 14.85 -14.40 -4.02
C LEU A 324 14.76 -13.88 -5.46
N GLU A 325 15.69 -14.29 -6.33
CA GLU A 325 15.66 -14.00 -7.76
C GLU A 325 14.45 -14.64 -8.44
N HIS A 326 14.09 -15.87 -8.05
CA HIS A 326 12.89 -16.52 -8.55
C HIS A 326 11.63 -15.72 -8.19
N TYR A 327 11.45 -15.35 -6.92
CA TYR A 327 10.31 -14.51 -6.51
C TYR A 327 10.28 -13.17 -7.24
N GLN A 328 11.45 -12.55 -7.43
CA GLN A 328 11.56 -11.29 -8.15
C GLN A 328 11.11 -11.42 -9.60
N ASN A 329 11.65 -12.43 -10.31
CA ASN A 329 11.40 -12.66 -11.72
C ASN A 329 9.94 -13.01 -12.00
N GLU A 330 9.37 -13.93 -11.20
CA GLU A 330 8.03 -14.46 -11.44
C GLU A 330 6.92 -13.48 -11.03
N TYR A 331 7.15 -12.64 -9.99
CA TYR A 331 6.06 -11.89 -9.37
C TYR A 331 6.25 -10.38 -9.28
N LEU A 332 7.49 -9.86 -9.31
CA LEU A 332 7.76 -8.45 -9.02
C LEU A 332 8.32 -7.65 -10.20
N LYS A 333 8.79 -8.31 -11.26
CA LYS A 333 9.17 -7.64 -12.51
C LYS A 333 7.94 -7.04 -13.20
N ASP A 334 8.16 -5.95 -13.94
CA ASP A 334 7.10 -5.24 -14.66
C ASP A 334 6.36 -6.11 -15.68
N GLU A 335 7.06 -7.11 -16.21
CA GLU A 335 6.57 -8.08 -17.20
C GLU A 335 5.87 -9.29 -16.56
N SER A 336 5.89 -9.41 -15.23
CA SER A 336 5.24 -10.54 -14.56
C SER A 336 3.73 -10.50 -14.75
N ASN A 337 3.13 -11.68 -14.97
CA ASN A 337 1.70 -11.81 -15.22
C ASN A 337 0.87 -11.11 -14.14
N GLY A 338 1.26 -11.23 -12.86
CA GLY A 338 0.54 -10.60 -11.76
C GLY A 338 0.56 -9.06 -11.80
N ILE A 339 1.71 -8.44 -12.11
CA ILE A 339 1.83 -6.97 -12.20
C ILE A 339 1.06 -6.46 -13.42
N VAL A 340 1.19 -7.15 -14.55
CA VAL A 340 0.47 -6.81 -15.80
C VAL A 340 -1.04 -6.86 -15.58
N GLU A 341 -1.55 -7.91 -14.95
CA GLU A 341 -2.97 -8.05 -14.65
C GLU A 341 -3.45 -7.00 -13.64
N LEU A 342 -2.66 -6.69 -12.60
CA LEU A 342 -3.02 -5.65 -11.64
C LEU A 342 -3.07 -4.25 -12.30
N LYS A 343 -2.14 -3.94 -13.22
CA LYS A 343 -2.15 -2.71 -14.04
C LYS A 343 -3.38 -2.67 -14.97
N SER A 344 -3.73 -3.81 -15.59
CA SER A 344 -4.92 -3.98 -16.42
C SER A 344 -6.22 -3.74 -15.64
N ILE A 345 -6.35 -4.35 -14.46
CA ILE A 345 -7.48 -4.16 -13.53
C ILE A 345 -7.62 -2.68 -13.16
N ASN A 346 -6.53 -2.04 -12.75
CA ASN A 346 -6.54 -0.62 -12.39
C ASN A 346 -7.05 0.26 -13.54
N SER A 347 -6.60 -0.04 -14.76
CA SER A 347 -6.98 0.68 -15.97
C SER A 347 -8.47 0.47 -16.33
N LYS A 348 -8.98 -0.76 -16.18
CA LYS A 348 -10.40 -1.08 -16.37
C LYS A 348 -11.29 -0.31 -15.39
N ILE A 349 -10.91 -0.28 -14.10
CA ILE A 349 -11.65 0.47 -13.08
C ILE A 349 -11.59 1.98 -13.36
N ALA A 350 -10.43 2.50 -13.77
CA ALA A 350 -10.29 3.90 -14.14
C ALA A 350 -11.19 4.28 -15.33
N ASN A 351 -11.39 3.39 -16.31
CA ASN A 351 -12.31 3.61 -17.43
C ASN A 351 -13.79 3.65 -17.01
N TYR A 352 -14.16 3.13 -15.83
CA TYR A 352 -15.52 3.29 -15.30
C TYR A 352 -15.75 4.69 -14.71
N LEU A 353 -14.69 5.47 -14.50
CA LEU A 353 -14.73 6.82 -13.94
C LEU A 353 -14.78 7.93 -15.01
N SER A 354 -14.34 7.62 -16.23
CA SER A 354 -14.42 8.47 -17.43
C SER A 354 -15.81 8.44 -18.04
#